data_AF-C5BUF6-F1
#
_entry.id   AF-C5BUF6-F1
#
_cell.length_a   1.000
_cell.length_b   1.000
_cell.length_c   1.000
_cell.angle_alpha   90.00
_cell.angle_beta   90.00
_cell.angle_gamma   90.00
#
_symmetry.space_group_name_H-M   'P 1'
#
loop_
_entity.id
_entity.type
_entity.pdbx_description
1 polymer ?
#
loop_
_entity_poly.entity_id
_entity_poly.type
_entity_poly.pdbx_seq_one_letter_code
_entity_poly.pdbx_strand_id
1 'polypeptide(L)'
;MKSLTKLFSNNYLRALLAIFAITTSQVSTASVCIFGQVKEVGNWINTNVQPNDVTQVIITEECKTKVVRVDNGDGTTTQTTHTYIQHYVEMWKSCWSGNCNWGKVAAAIDSDGSGLVFSFDHGYGVHRGVATIWSGGDNWLGFLMTYNFTGQPSSSTFVWLSRQ
;
A
#
# COMPACT_ATOMS: atom_id res chain seq x y z
N MET A 1 -30.39 -66.72 51.97
CA MET A 1 -29.92 -67.04 50.59
C MET A 1 -30.20 -65.84 49.71
N LYS A 2 -29.18 -65.37 48.97
CA LYS A 2 -29.17 -64.72 47.62
C LYS A 2 -30.38 -63.83 47.26
N SER A 3 -30.25 -62.60 46.74
CA SER A 3 -29.24 -62.10 45.81
C SER A 3 -29.38 -60.58 45.66
N LEU A 4 -28.28 -59.86 45.90
CA LEU A 4 -28.05 -58.51 45.37
C LEU A 4 -27.89 -58.62 43.85
N THR A 5 -28.68 -57.87 43.08
CA THR A 5 -28.66 -57.94 41.63
C THR A 5 -28.46 -56.54 41.05
N LYS A 6 -27.28 -56.33 40.43
CA LYS A 6 -26.94 -55.40 39.33
C LYS A 6 -27.20 -53.91 39.61
N LEU A 7 -26.23 -53.07 39.99
CA LEU A 7 -24.97 -52.68 39.34
C LEU A 7 -25.10 -52.32 37.84
N PHE A 8 -24.82 -51.03 37.57
CA PHE A 8 -24.46 -50.36 36.32
C PHE A 8 -25.54 -50.03 35.28
N SER A 9 -26.03 -48.79 35.35
CA SER A 9 -26.49 -47.93 34.25
C SER A 9 -27.00 -46.67 34.96
N ASN A 10 -26.47 -45.46 34.82
CA ASN A 10 -26.61 -44.65 33.62
C ASN A 10 -25.99 -43.24 33.83
N ASN A 11 -24.81 -43.13 34.46
CA ASN A 11 -24.22 -41.81 34.81
C ASN A 11 -22.90 -41.50 34.09
N TYR A 12 -22.47 -42.34 33.15
CA TYR A 12 -21.24 -42.11 32.36
C TYR A 12 -21.51 -41.51 30.96
N LEU A 13 -22.75 -41.13 30.66
CA LEU A 13 -23.16 -40.57 29.36
C LEU A 13 -23.30 -39.03 29.37
N ARG A 14 -22.54 -38.34 30.23
CA ARG A 14 -22.44 -36.86 30.22
C ARG A 14 -21.01 -36.32 30.11
N ALA A 15 -20.02 -37.20 29.93
CA ALA A 15 -18.60 -36.84 29.76
C ALA A 15 -18.06 -37.13 28.34
N LEU A 16 -18.95 -37.27 27.35
CA LEU A 16 -18.60 -37.50 25.94
C LEU A 16 -19.24 -36.43 25.06
N LEU A 17 -18.92 -35.16 25.35
CA LEU A 17 -19.09 -34.06 24.41
C LEU A 17 -17.77 -33.29 24.27
N ALA A 18 -16.66 -34.02 24.15
CA ALA A 18 -15.47 -33.50 23.50
C ALA A 18 -15.73 -33.55 21.99
N ILE A 19 -16.64 -32.67 21.51
CA ILE A 19 -16.72 -32.39 20.09
C ILE A 19 -15.42 -31.69 19.75
N PHE A 20 -14.56 -32.45 19.09
CA PHE A 20 -13.46 -32.00 18.26
C PHE A 20 -13.99 -30.89 17.35
N ALA A 21 -13.94 -29.64 17.81
CA ALA A 21 -14.10 -28.48 16.95
C ALA A 21 -12.80 -28.41 16.15
N ILE A 22 -12.80 -29.15 15.04
CA ILE A 22 -11.80 -29.04 13.99
C ILE A 22 -11.83 -27.58 13.56
N THR A 23 -10.85 -26.80 13.99
CA THR A 23 -10.57 -25.48 13.44
C THR A 23 -10.08 -25.71 12.03
N THR A 24 -11.01 -25.85 11.08
CA THR A 24 -10.69 -25.77 9.66
C THR A 24 -10.32 -24.32 9.39
N SER A 25 -9.02 -24.02 9.56
CA SER A 25 -8.44 -22.81 9.02
C SER A 25 -8.69 -22.82 7.52
N GLN A 26 -9.70 -22.07 7.08
CA GLN A 26 -9.97 -21.85 5.66
C GLN A 26 -8.70 -21.24 5.07
N VAL A 27 -8.01 -22.01 4.23
CA VAL A 27 -6.80 -21.57 3.56
C VAL A 27 -7.26 -20.59 2.48
N SER A 28 -7.18 -19.29 2.79
CA SER A 28 -7.39 -18.21 1.84
C SER A 28 -6.39 -18.35 0.69
N THR A 29 -6.90 -18.38 -0.54
CA THR A 29 -6.11 -18.37 -1.77
C THR A 29 -5.16 -17.17 -1.76
N ALA A 30 -3.85 -17.42 -1.80
CA ALA A 30 -2.86 -16.36 -1.91
C ALA A 30 -3.07 -15.60 -3.24
N SER A 31 -3.51 -14.35 -3.19
CA SER A 31 -3.55 -13.50 -4.38
C SER A 31 -2.13 -13.14 -4.79
N VAL A 32 -1.87 -13.15 -6.10
CA VAL A 32 -0.56 -12.84 -6.71
C VAL A 32 -0.58 -11.40 -7.22
N CYS A 33 0.52 -10.66 -7.05
CA CYS A 33 0.69 -9.34 -7.65
C CYS A 33 1.07 -9.43 -9.13
N ILE A 34 0.44 -8.59 -9.95
CA ILE A 34 0.78 -8.42 -11.37
C ILE A 34 1.40 -7.03 -11.54
N PHE A 35 2.71 -6.98 -11.70
CA PHE A 35 3.48 -5.73 -11.87
C PHE A 35 3.34 -5.15 -13.29
N GLY A 36 3.62 -3.86 -13.43
CA GLY A 36 3.69 -3.15 -14.71
C GLY A 36 2.34 -2.70 -15.27
N GLN A 37 1.32 -2.62 -14.41
CA GLN A 37 -0.01 -2.16 -14.83
C GLN A 37 -0.11 -0.63 -14.89
N VAL A 38 0.73 0.07 -14.11
CA VAL A 38 0.79 1.53 -14.06
C VAL A 38 1.94 2.03 -14.93
N LYS A 39 1.62 2.90 -15.89
CA LYS A 39 2.58 3.37 -16.90
C LYS A 39 3.63 4.31 -16.32
N GLU A 40 3.29 5.01 -15.24
CA GLU A 40 4.14 5.94 -14.51
C GLU A 40 5.31 5.24 -13.81
N VAL A 41 5.27 3.92 -13.63
CA VAL A 41 6.34 3.15 -12.98
C VAL A 41 7.61 3.21 -13.83
N GLY A 42 8.71 3.64 -13.21
CA GLY A 42 9.99 3.82 -13.90
C GLY A 42 10.87 4.89 -13.27
N ASN A 43 12.03 5.10 -13.91
CA ASN A 43 12.98 6.14 -13.57
C ASN A 43 12.80 7.33 -14.51
N TRP A 44 12.65 8.51 -13.93
CA TRP A 44 12.33 9.74 -14.65
C TRP A 44 13.32 10.82 -14.28
N ILE A 45 13.87 11.49 -15.29
CA ILE A 45 14.88 12.53 -15.12
C ILE A 45 14.41 13.84 -15.74
N ASN A 46 14.71 14.95 -15.08
CA ASN A 46 14.55 16.27 -15.66
C ASN A 46 15.82 16.60 -16.45
N THR A 47 15.70 16.73 -17.77
CA THR A 47 16.84 17.08 -18.65
C THR A 47 17.06 18.59 -18.76
N ASN A 48 16.13 19.41 -18.26
CA ASN A 48 16.20 20.86 -18.25
C ASN A 48 16.07 21.40 -16.82
N VAL A 49 17.07 21.11 -15.99
CA VAL A 49 17.07 21.45 -14.56
C VAL A 49 17.29 22.94 -14.34
N GLN A 50 16.31 23.62 -13.73
CA GLN A 50 16.51 24.95 -13.15
C GLN A 50 16.84 24.86 -11.65
N PRO A 51 17.38 25.94 -11.04
CA PRO A 51 17.60 25.98 -9.60
C PRO A 51 16.31 25.71 -8.84
N ASN A 52 16.36 24.77 -7.91
CA ASN A 52 15.19 24.32 -7.13
C ASN A 52 14.10 23.59 -7.95
N ASP A 53 14.41 23.03 -9.12
CA ASP A 53 13.48 22.11 -9.79
C ASP A 53 13.61 20.68 -9.27
N VAL A 54 12.56 19.89 -9.50
CA VAL A 54 12.62 18.43 -9.39
C VAL A 54 13.59 17.91 -10.44
N THR A 55 14.55 17.10 -10.03
CA THR A 55 15.63 16.60 -10.90
C THR A 55 15.43 15.16 -11.28
N GLN A 56 14.88 14.36 -10.38
CA GLN A 56 14.63 12.94 -10.59
C GLN A 56 13.41 12.49 -9.82
N VAL A 57 12.66 11.57 -10.41
CA VAL A 57 11.56 10.85 -9.78
C VAL A 57 11.70 9.37 -10.09
N ILE A 58 11.64 8.54 -9.07
CA ILE A 58 11.64 7.08 -9.21
C ILE A 58 10.29 6.58 -8.70
N ILE A 59 9.57 5.88 -9.57
CA ILE A 59 8.27 5.29 -9.26
C ILE A 59 8.40 3.78 -9.28
N THR A 60 8.07 3.13 -8.17
CA THR A 60 8.22 1.69 -7.97
C THR A 60 6.93 1.06 -7.51
N GLU A 61 6.79 -0.23 -7.80
CA GLU A 61 5.71 -1.08 -7.30
C GLU A 61 6.29 -2.07 -6.29
N GLU A 62 5.59 -2.27 -5.18
CA GLU A 62 5.91 -3.32 -4.21
C GLU A 62 4.66 -4.16 -3.94
N CYS A 63 4.82 -5.48 -3.99
CA CYS A 63 3.77 -6.40 -3.58
C CYS A 63 3.68 -6.44 -2.05
N LYS A 64 2.55 -6.03 -1.50
CA LYS A 64 2.29 -5.99 -0.06
C LYS A 64 1.17 -6.95 0.31
N THR A 65 1.25 -7.48 1.51
CA THR A 65 0.20 -8.32 2.09
C THR A 65 -0.34 -7.66 3.36
N LYS A 66 -1.67 -7.54 3.45
CA LYS A 66 -2.37 -7.11 4.66
C LYS A 66 -3.16 -8.28 5.21
N VAL A 67 -2.94 -8.58 6.48
CA VAL A 67 -3.74 -9.54 7.21
C VAL A 67 -4.88 -8.80 7.91
N VAL A 68 -6.11 -9.13 7.54
CA VAL A 68 -7.32 -8.65 8.20
C VAL A 68 -7.83 -9.76 9.10
N ARG A 69 -8.05 -9.44 10.38
CA ARG A 69 -8.66 -10.34 11.34
C ARG A 69 -10.02 -9.79 11.71
N VAL A 70 -11.04 -10.62 11.60
CA VAL A 70 -12.41 -10.32 11.97
C VAL A 70 -12.81 -11.26 13.09
N ASP A 71 -13.19 -10.69 14.22
CA ASP A 71 -13.85 -11.43 15.29
C ASP A 71 -15.29 -11.74 14.83
N ASN A 72 -15.66 -13.01 14.82
CA ASN A 72 -16.97 -13.45 14.37
C ASN A 72 -18.04 -13.34 15.47
N GLY A 73 -17.66 -12.99 16.71
CA GLY A 73 -18.58 -12.82 17.84
C GLY A 73 -19.08 -14.14 18.45
N ASP A 74 -18.60 -15.29 17.98
CA ASP A 74 -18.90 -16.64 18.47
C ASP A 74 -17.69 -17.31 19.16
N GLY A 75 -16.66 -16.52 19.47
CA GLY A 75 -15.38 -17.00 20.00
C GLY A 75 -14.41 -17.49 18.93
N THR A 76 -14.75 -17.38 17.64
CA THR A 76 -13.85 -17.65 16.52
C THR A 76 -13.36 -16.37 15.85
N THR A 77 -12.19 -16.45 15.21
CA THR A 77 -11.60 -15.34 14.42
C THR A 77 -11.37 -15.80 13.00
N THR A 78 -11.89 -15.05 12.04
CA THR A 78 -11.57 -15.24 10.62
C THR A 78 -10.34 -14.39 10.27
N GLN A 79 -9.35 -15.01 9.64
CA GLN A 79 -8.17 -14.31 9.13
C GLN A 79 -8.16 -14.35 7.60
N THR A 80 -8.20 -13.18 6.97
CA THR A 80 -8.08 -13.04 5.52
C THR A 80 -6.78 -12.33 5.18
N THR A 81 -5.98 -12.91 4.28
CA THR A 81 -4.77 -12.27 3.77
C THR A 81 -5.09 -11.66 2.42
N HIS A 82 -4.87 -10.35 2.29
CA HIS A 82 -5.05 -9.61 1.06
C HIS A 82 -3.69 -9.21 0.50
N THR A 83 -3.35 -9.70 -0.68
CA THR A 83 -2.19 -9.19 -1.43
C THR A 83 -2.63 -8.06 -2.35
N TYR A 84 -1.86 -6.97 -2.38
CA TYR A 84 -2.09 -5.78 -3.22
C TYR A 84 -0.78 -5.14 -3.66
N ILE A 85 -0.82 -4.34 -4.72
CA ILE A 85 0.34 -3.56 -5.16
C ILE A 85 0.30 -2.18 -4.49
N GLN A 86 1.41 -1.81 -3.85
CA GLN A 86 1.65 -0.47 -3.34
C GLN A 86 2.62 0.24 -4.27
N HIS A 87 2.21 1.39 -4.79
CA HIS A 87 3.11 2.28 -5.52
C HIS A 87 3.88 3.15 -4.55
N TYR A 88 5.13 3.43 -4.87
CA TYR A 88 5.96 4.36 -4.14
C TYR A 88 6.62 5.35 -5.09
N VAL A 89 6.71 6.60 -4.63
CA VAL A 89 7.39 7.68 -5.33
C VAL A 89 8.56 8.15 -4.46
N GLU A 90 9.75 8.10 -5.02
CA GLU A 90 10.95 8.72 -4.47
C GLU A 90 11.36 9.90 -5.36
N MET A 91 11.77 11.00 -4.76
CA MET A 91 12.00 12.24 -5.49
C MET A 91 13.29 12.93 -5.06
N TRP A 92 13.96 13.54 -6.03
CA TRP A 92 15.10 14.43 -5.81
C TRP A 92 14.81 15.81 -6.38
N LYS A 93 15.36 16.81 -5.71
CA LYS A 93 15.28 18.22 -6.08
C LYS A 93 16.66 18.82 -6.13
N SER A 94 16.88 19.75 -7.06
CA SER A 94 18.08 20.58 -7.08
C SER A 94 18.17 21.41 -5.80
N CYS A 95 19.34 21.43 -5.18
CA CYS A 95 19.69 22.20 -4.00
C CYS A 95 21.12 22.75 -4.13
N TRP A 96 21.51 23.66 -3.24
CA TRP A 96 22.78 24.39 -3.33
C TRP A 96 24.02 23.50 -3.55
N SER A 97 24.03 22.31 -2.94
CA SER A 97 25.15 21.35 -3.01
C SER A 97 24.93 20.17 -3.95
N GLY A 98 23.89 20.19 -4.81
CA GLY A 98 23.60 19.12 -5.78
C GLY A 98 22.15 18.66 -5.76
N ASN A 99 21.92 17.35 -5.68
CA ASN A 99 20.59 16.76 -5.61
C ASN A 99 20.24 16.36 -4.19
N CYS A 100 19.17 16.93 -3.65
CA CYS A 100 18.65 16.60 -2.34
C CYS A 100 17.51 15.57 -2.48
N ASN A 101 17.65 14.43 -1.79
CA ASN A 101 16.58 13.43 -1.70
C ASN A 101 15.46 13.95 -0.79
N TRP A 102 14.22 13.90 -1.26
CA TRP A 102 13.01 14.30 -0.51
C TRP A 102 12.36 13.13 0.23
N GLY A 103 12.86 11.91 0.00
CA GLY A 103 12.40 10.68 0.59
C GLY A 103 11.52 9.87 -0.36
N LYS A 104 11.00 8.76 0.17
CA LYS A 104 10.11 7.80 -0.49
C LYS A 104 8.76 7.81 0.20
N VAL A 105 7.68 7.98 -0.56
CA VAL A 105 6.31 8.00 -0.05
C VAL A 105 5.41 7.04 -0.81
N ALA A 106 4.37 6.55 -0.15
CA ALA A 106 3.34 5.76 -0.81
C ALA A 106 2.52 6.66 -1.76
N ALA A 107 2.19 6.13 -2.92
CA ALA A 107 1.30 6.75 -3.88
C ALA A 107 0.02 5.92 -4.08
N ALA A 108 -1.06 6.62 -4.36
CA ALA A 108 -2.33 6.02 -4.78
C ALA A 108 -2.56 6.33 -6.26
N ILE A 109 -3.26 5.43 -6.95
CA ILE A 109 -3.77 5.72 -8.29
C ILE A 109 -4.88 6.76 -8.14
N ASP A 110 -4.88 7.79 -8.99
CA ASP A 110 -5.93 8.80 -8.99
C ASP A 110 -7.29 8.16 -9.30
N SER A 111 -8.36 8.78 -8.81
CA SER A 111 -9.73 8.28 -8.92
C SER A 111 -10.21 8.05 -10.36
N ASP A 112 -9.66 8.79 -11.33
CA ASP A 112 -9.92 8.63 -12.76
C ASP A 112 -8.92 7.68 -13.46
N GLY A 113 -7.95 7.14 -12.71
CA GLY A 113 -6.90 6.26 -13.23
C GLY A 113 -5.85 6.96 -14.09
N SER A 114 -5.83 8.30 -14.11
CA SER A 114 -4.98 9.09 -15.01
C SER A 114 -3.53 9.25 -14.53
N GLY A 115 -3.21 8.82 -13.31
CA GLY A 115 -1.87 8.92 -12.77
C GLY A 115 -1.76 8.51 -11.30
N LEU A 116 -0.68 8.96 -10.67
CA LEU A 116 -0.37 8.71 -9.27
C LEU A 116 -0.43 10.01 -8.46
N VAL A 117 -1.09 9.93 -7.32
CA VAL A 117 -1.15 11.00 -6.31
C VAL A 117 -0.42 10.59 -5.05
N PHE A 118 0.34 11.50 -4.46
CA PHE A 118 1.15 11.25 -3.27
C PHE A 118 1.40 12.55 -2.50
N SER A 119 1.85 12.42 -1.25
CA SER A 119 2.19 13.56 -0.41
C SER A 119 3.47 13.30 0.38
N PHE A 120 4.37 14.29 0.38
CA PHE A 120 5.48 14.38 1.31
C PHE A 120 5.07 15.25 2.49
N ASP A 121 5.17 14.73 3.70
CA ASP A 121 5.02 15.50 4.93
C ASP A 121 6.40 15.63 5.58
N HIS A 122 6.92 16.85 5.62
CA HIS A 122 8.22 17.17 6.20
C HIS A 122 8.10 17.90 7.54
N GLY A 123 6.91 17.94 8.14
CA GLY A 123 6.64 18.56 9.45
C GLY A 123 6.55 20.09 9.42
N TYR A 124 7.22 20.77 8.48
CA TYR A 124 7.09 22.22 8.24
C TYR A 124 6.17 22.55 7.04
N GLY A 125 5.68 21.54 6.35
CA GLY A 125 4.84 21.68 5.18
C GLY A 125 4.45 20.34 4.59
N VAL A 126 3.33 20.35 3.86
CA VAL A 126 2.84 19.19 3.10
C VAL A 126 2.95 19.51 1.62
N HIS A 127 3.62 18.62 0.90
CA HIS A 127 3.87 18.75 -0.53
C HIS A 127 3.11 17.67 -1.27
N ARG A 128 2.06 18.06 -2.00
CA ARG A 128 1.21 17.13 -2.74
C ARG A 128 1.69 17.04 -4.17
N GLY A 129 1.98 15.83 -4.63
CA GLY A 129 2.42 15.56 -5.99
C GLY A 129 1.38 14.80 -6.81
N VAL A 130 1.40 15.04 -8.11
CA VAL A 130 0.69 14.29 -9.14
C VAL A 130 1.69 13.93 -10.24
N ALA A 131 1.75 12.65 -10.59
CA ALA A 131 2.59 12.11 -11.66
C ALA A 131 1.69 11.43 -12.69
N THR A 132 1.76 11.84 -13.95
CA THR A 132 0.88 11.33 -15.02
C THR A 132 1.64 11.22 -16.34
N ILE A 133 1.41 10.15 -17.10
CA ILE A 133 1.88 10.04 -18.48
C ILE A 133 1.01 10.93 -19.38
N TRP A 134 1.62 11.89 -20.10
CA TRP A 134 0.89 12.66 -21.09
C TRP A 134 0.55 11.78 -22.31
N SER A 135 -0.64 12.00 -22.87
CA SER A 135 -1.30 11.27 -23.96
C SER A 135 -0.53 11.13 -25.30
N GLY A 136 0.74 11.56 -25.36
CA GLY A 136 1.59 11.56 -26.54
C GLY A 136 2.68 10.48 -26.54
N GLY A 137 2.88 9.77 -25.42
CA GLY A 137 3.74 8.58 -25.33
C GLY A 137 4.29 8.30 -23.92
N ASP A 138 4.55 7.03 -23.61
CA ASP A 138 5.02 6.53 -22.29
C ASP A 138 6.47 6.96 -21.93
N ASN A 139 7.04 7.93 -22.66
CA ASN A 139 8.41 8.43 -22.50
C ASN A 139 8.49 9.75 -21.71
N TRP A 140 7.36 10.41 -21.47
CA TRP A 140 7.32 11.68 -20.75
C TRP A 140 6.32 11.60 -19.59
N LEU A 141 6.81 11.95 -18.41
CA LEU A 141 6.03 12.08 -17.18
C LEU A 141 5.81 13.56 -16.91
N GLY A 142 4.55 13.96 -16.84
CA GLY A 142 4.13 15.24 -16.31
C GLY A 142 4.11 15.16 -14.79
N PHE A 143 4.88 16.02 -14.14
CA PHE A 143 5.02 16.00 -12.69
C PHE A 143 4.64 17.36 -12.11
N LEU A 144 3.51 17.40 -11.42
CA LEU A 144 3.02 18.57 -10.70
C LEU A 144 3.31 18.39 -9.22
N MET A 145 3.92 19.38 -8.58
CA MET A 145 4.11 19.43 -7.13
C MET A 145 3.56 20.73 -6.57
N THR A 146 2.66 20.62 -5.60
CA THR A 146 2.08 21.74 -4.87
C THR A 146 2.64 21.77 -3.46
N TYR A 147 3.28 22.87 -3.10
CA TYR A 147 3.89 23.11 -1.80
C TYR A 147 2.94 23.92 -0.91
N ASN A 148 2.58 23.36 0.24
CA ASN A 148 1.81 24.05 1.27
C ASN A 148 2.66 24.14 2.54
N PHE A 149 3.24 25.31 2.78
CA PHE A 149 4.02 25.58 3.99
C PHE A 149 3.14 26.25 5.05
N THR A 150 3.42 25.98 6.32
CA THR A 150 2.69 26.62 7.42
C THR A 150 2.90 28.13 7.40
N GLY A 151 1.79 28.89 7.32
CA GLY A 151 1.82 30.36 7.36
C GLY A 151 2.32 31.04 6.06
N GLN A 152 2.38 30.30 4.94
CA GLN A 152 2.73 30.85 3.63
C GLN A 152 1.65 30.52 2.60
N PRO A 153 1.49 31.32 1.52
CA PRO A 153 0.64 30.94 0.41
C PRO A 153 1.15 29.66 -0.26
N SER A 154 0.22 28.87 -0.79
CA SER A 154 0.56 27.70 -1.58
C SER A 154 1.24 28.11 -2.88
N SER A 155 2.16 27.27 -3.34
CA SER A 155 2.82 27.42 -4.64
C SER A 155 2.88 26.08 -5.35
N SER A 156 3.02 26.08 -6.67
CA SER A 156 3.13 24.85 -7.45
C SER A 156 4.25 24.95 -8.47
N THR A 157 4.92 23.84 -8.73
CA THR A 157 5.84 23.67 -9.86
C THR A 157 5.36 22.53 -10.73
N PHE A 158 5.53 22.68 -12.03
CA PHE A 158 5.24 21.65 -13.02
C PHE A 158 6.47 21.42 -13.87
N VAL A 159 6.89 20.16 -13.99
CA VAL A 159 8.05 19.77 -14.79
C VAL A 159 7.73 18.58 -15.68
N TRP A 160 8.41 18.54 -16.83
CA TRP A 160 8.46 17.38 -17.71
C TRP A 160 9.69 16.55 -17.38
N LEU A 161 9.48 15.25 -17.16
CA LEU A 161 10.55 14.29 -16.92
C LEU A 161 10.57 13.27 -18.05
N SER A 162 11.74 12.98 -18.59
CA SER A 162 11.92 11.93 -19.58
C SER A 162 12.24 10.61 -18.91
N ARG A 163 11.74 9.51 -19.47
CA ARG A 163 12.11 8.16 -19.02
C ARG A 163 13.60 7.92 -19.29
N GLN A 164 14.27 7.32 -18.31
CA GLN A 164 15.67 6.87 -18.41
C GLN A 164 15.76 5.41 -18.87
#